data_AF-A0AAV6JNI7-F1
#
_entry.id   AF-A0AAV6JNI7-F1
#
_cell.length_a   1.000
_cell.length_b   1.000
_cell.length_c   1.000
_cell.angle_alpha   90.00
_cell.angle_beta   90.00
_cell.angle_gamma   90.00
#
_symmetry.space_group_name_H-M   'P 1'
#
loop_
_entity.id
_entity.type
_entity.pdbx_description
1 polymer ?
#
loop_
_entity_poly.entity_id
_entity_poly.type
_entity_poly.pdbx_seq_one_letter_code
_entity_poly.pdbx_strand_id
1 'polypeptide(L)'
;MHNNSRGRVAEEDGNQEEAELSEKQKKEIAKWFLLNAPAGEIQYVAKDIRSVLDDDNVYNAAASEAFPSHNKSHLLSLKLPGKSEDVLITSFGEINENEYIEPRTAQVARVDHVKQVCTEVRPATDEELPSPYVEDYRYAL
;
A
#
# COMPACT_ATOMS: atom_id res chain seq x y z
N MET A 1 -0.23 62.60 -40.54
CA MET A 1 0.90 62.17 -39.69
C MET A 1 0.30 61.39 -38.53
N HIS A 2 0.36 60.07 -38.59
CA HIS A 2 -0.23 59.17 -37.59
C HIS A 2 0.76 58.96 -36.45
N ASN A 3 0.48 59.54 -35.28
CA ASN A 3 1.25 59.27 -34.06
C ASN A 3 0.83 57.91 -33.49
N ASN A 4 1.74 56.95 -33.61
CA ASN A 4 1.67 55.63 -32.99
C ASN A 4 2.08 55.74 -31.53
N SER A 5 1.14 55.98 -30.62
CA SER A 5 1.36 55.82 -29.19
C SER A 5 1.15 54.35 -28.82
N ARG A 6 2.24 53.56 -28.87
CA ARG A 6 2.32 52.23 -28.26
C ARG A 6 2.02 52.34 -26.77
N GLY A 7 0.78 52.04 -26.38
CA GLY A 7 0.47 51.67 -25.00
C GLY A 7 1.24 50.40 -24.67
N ARG A 8 2.09 50.47 -23.64
CA ARG A 8 2.72 49.32 -23.00
C ARG A 8 1.62 48.30 -22.69
N VAL A 9 1.66 47.13 -23.33
CA VAL A 9 1.03 45.94 -22.76
C VAL A 9 1.84 45.66 -21.50
N ALA A 10 1.21 45.87 -20.34
CA ALA A 10 1.74 45.33 -19.10
C ALA A 10 1.75 43.82 -19.30
N GLU A 11 2.94 43.24 -19.43
CA GLU A 11 3.13 41.83 -19.18
C GLU A 11 2.70 41.64 -17.73
N GLU A 12 1.48 41.13 -17.52
CA GLU A 12 1.07 40.58 -16.24
C GLU A 12 2.01 39.40 -16.01
N ASP A 13 3.08 39.67 -15.27
CA ASP A 13 3.94 38.69 -14.64
C ASP A 13 3.05 37.90 -13.68
N GLY A 14 2.34 36.92 -14.25
CA GLY A 14 1.54 35.94 -13.54
C GLY A 14 2.47 34.98 -12.81
N ASN A 15 3.26 35.50 -11.87
CA ASN A 15 3.82 34.70 -10.80
C ASN A 15 2.64 34.26 -9.91
N GLN A 16 1.86 33.31 -10.42
CA GLN A 16 1.08 32.45 -9.55
C GLN A 16 2.12 31.72 -8.70
N GLU A 17 2.35 32.23 -7.49
CA GLU A 17 3.00 31.43 -6.47
C GLU A 17 2.25 30.11 -6.45
N GLU A 18 2.93 29.03 -6.87
CA GLU A 18 2.38 27.68 -6.82
C GLU A 18 1.94 27.47 -5.37
N ALA A 19 0.63 27.51 -5.14
CA ALA A 19 0.09 27.39 -3.80
C ALA A 19 0.57 26.06 -3.22
N GLU A 20 1.26 26.13 -2.09
CA GLU A 20 1.81 24.93 -1.47
C GLU A 20 0.68 23.93 -1.20
N LEU A 21 0.91 22.66 -1.56
CA LEU A 21 -0.06 21.60 -1.35
C LEU A 21 -0.37 21.44 0.15
N SER A 22 -1.65 21.31 0.49
CA SER A 22 -2.05 20.94 1.85
C SER A 22 -1.52 19.55 2.22
N GLU A 23 -1.34 19.27 3.51
CA GLU A 23 -0.94 17.94 4.01
C GLU A 23 -1.85 16.83 3.49
N LYS A 24 -3.16 17.11 3.41
CA LYS A 24 -4.14 16.18 2.84
C LYS A 24 -3.83 15.86 1.38
N GLN A 25 -3.54 16.87 0.56
CA GLN A 25 -3.19 16.65 -0.85
C GLN A 25 -1.86 15.90 -0.99
N LYS A 26 -0.83 16.28 -0.20
CA LYS A 26 0.46 15.58 -0.16
C LYS A 26 0.26 14.09 0.18
N LYS A 27 -0.55 13.78 1.20
CA LYS A 27 -0.91 12.41 1.59
C LYS A 27 -1.60 11.64 0.46
N GLU A 28 -2.63 12.19 -0.17
CA GLU A 28 -3.38 11.48 -1.21
C GLU A 28 -2.52 11.20 -2.45
N ILE A 29 -1.62 12.14 -2.83
CA ILE A 29 -0.66 11.93 -3.92
C ILE A 29 0.35 10.83 -3.56
N ALA A 30 0.92 10.88 -2.35
CA ALA A 30 1.85 9.86 -1.87
C ALA A 30 1.22 8.46 -1.84
N LYS A 31 -0.01 8.36 -1.33
CA LYS A 31 -0.80 7.12 -1.33
C LYS A 31 -1.03 6.60 -2.74
N TRP A 32 -1.35 7.48 -3.69
CA TRP A 32 -1.54 7.10 -5.09
C TRP A 32 -0.27 6.49 -5.70
N PHE A 33 0.91 7.09 -5.45
CA PHE A 33 2.18 6.51 -5.91
C PHE A 33 2.43 5.12 -5.32
N LEU A 34 2.21 4.94 -4.02
CA LEU A 34 2.40 3.66 -3.34
C LEU A 34 1.44 2.57 -3.88
N LEU A 35 0.18 2.90 -4.10
CA LEU A 35 -0.82 1.97 -4.65
C LEU A 35 -0.49 1.51 -6.07
N ASN A 36 0.16 2.37 -6.86
CA ASN A 36 0.52 2.10 -8.25
C ASN A 36 1.99 1.68 -8.42
N ALA A 37 2.71 1.43 -7.33
CA ALA A 37 4.06 0.90 -7.40
C ALA A 37 4.05 -0.46 -8.12
N PRO A 38 5.01 -0.73 -9.03
CA PRO A 38 5.12 -2.05 -9.67
C PRO A 38 5.27 -3.19 -8.65
N ALA A 39 4.89 -4.40 -9.05
CA ALA A 39 5.04 -5.60 -8.22
C ALA A 39 6.52 -5.76 -7.79
N GLY A 40 6.76 -5.87 -6.48
CA GLY A 40 8.11 -6.00 -5.92
C GLY A 40 8.87 -4.68 -5.75
N GLU A 41 8.34 -3.54 -6.19
CA GLU A 41 9.04 -2.25 -6.16
C GLU A 41 8.53 -1.25 -5.11
N ILE A 42 7.44 -1.56 -4.40
CA ILE A 42 6.82 -0.63 -3.43
C ILE A 42 7.79 -0.12 -2.36
N GLN A 43 8.77 -0.91 -1.92
CA GLN A 43 9.79 -0.46 -0.95
C GLN A 43 10.68 0.65 -1.52
N TYR A 44 11.05 0.57 -2.81
CA TYR A 44 11.84 1.60 -3.48
C TYR A 44 11.00 2.87 -3.68
N VAL A 45 9.77 2.72 -4.16
CA VAL A 45 8.82 3.85 -4.30
C VAL A 45 8.59 4.52 -2.94
N ALA A 46 8.39 3.75 -1.87
CA ALA A 46 8.19 4.30 -0.54
C ALA A 46 9.41 5.09 -0.04
N LYS A 47 10.62 4.59 -0.29
CA LYS A 47 11.85 5.31 0.04
C LYS A 47 11.93 6.65 -0.70
N ASP A 48 11.63 6.67 -2.00
CA ASP A 48 11.68 7.88 -2.81
C ASP A 48 10.61 8.88 -2.37
N ILE A 49 9.38 8.42 -2.14
CA ILE A 49 8.27 9.25 -1.66
C ILE A 49 8.57 9.86 -0.29
N ARG A 50 9.13 9.09 0.65
CA ARG A 50 9.54 9.60 1.96
C ARG A 50 10.57 10.73 1.82
N SER A 51 11.54 10.57 0.92
CA SER A 51 12.56 11.59 0.65
C SER A 51 11.99 12.85 -0.01
N VAL A 52 10.97 12.72 -0.86
CA VAL A 52 10.35 13.86 -1.56
C VAL A 52 9.39 14.62 -0.64
N LEU A 53 8.68 13.93 0.24
CA LEU A 53 7.74 14.56 1.17
C LEU A 53 8.45 15.34 2.29
N ASP A 54 9.56 14.81 2.80
CA ASP A 54 10.28 15.33 3.99
C ASP A 54 9.37 15.55 5.21
N ASP A 55 8.30 14.74 5.31
CA ASP A 55 7.34 14.76 6.40
C ASP A 55 6.93 13.31 6.74
N ASP A 56 7.50 12.81 7.83
CA ASP A 56 7.25 11.44 8.30
C ASP A 56 5.79 11.21 8.72
N ASN A 57 5.06 12.23 9.18
CA ASN A 57 3.66 12.06 9.59
C ASN A 57 2.77 11.82 8.36
N VAL A 58 2.95 12.65 7.33
CA VAL A 58 2.23 12.51 6.06
C VAL A 58 2.60 11.21 5.37
N TYR A 59 3.90 10.86 5.34
CA TYR A 59 4.38 9.60 4.78
C TYR A 59 3.78 8.39 5.51
N ASN A 60 3.85 8.34 6.84
CA ASN A 60 3.37 7.20 7.62
C ASN A 60 1.85 6.99 7.42
N ALA A 61 1.06 8.07 7.38
CA ALA A 61 -0.38 8.00 7.13
C ALA A 61 -0.71 7.49 5.70
N ALA A 62 0.07 7.89 4.70
CA ALA A 62 -0.09 7.38 3.34
C ALA A 62 0.31 5.89 3.24
N ALA A 63 1.44 5.52 3.86
CA ALA A 63 1.96 4.16 3.84
C ALA A 63 1.03 3.16 4.55
N SER A 64 0.50 3.51 5.73
CA SER A 64 -0.42 2.64 6.47
C SER A 64 -1.69 2.32 5.67
N GLU A 65 -2.17 3.25 4.83
CA GLU A 65 -3.35 3.03 4.00
C GLU A 65 -3.03 2.31 2.67
N ALA A 66 -1.86 2.55 2.08
CA ALA A 66 -1.50 2.03 0.76
C ALA A 66 -0.98 0.59 0.81
N PHE A 67 -0.07 0.28 1.74
CA PHE A 67 0.62 -1.03 1.76
C PHE A 67 -0.32 -2.23 1.89
N PRO A 68 -1.36 -2.22 2.77
CA PRO A 68 -2.31 -3.33 2.82
C PRO A 68 -3.02 -3.59 1.49
N SER A 69 -3.47 -2.51 0.84
CA SER A 69 -4.17 -2.60 -0.44
C SER A 69 -3.24 -3.08 -1.56
N HIS A 70 -2.02 -2.56 -1.63
CA HIS A 70 -1.01 -2.96 -2.62
C HIS A 70 -0.55 -4.41 -2.43
N ASN A 71 -0.27 -4.82 -1.19
CA ASN A 71 0.14 -6.18 -0.89
C ASN A 71 -0.94 -7.19 -1.30
N LYS A 72 -2.23 -6.86 -1.07
CA LYS A 72 -3.38 -7.68 -1.48
C LYS A 72 -3.55 -7.73 -3.00
N SER A 73 -3.46 -6.60 -3.68
CA SER A 73 -3.65 -6.56 -5.15
C SER A 73 -2.54 -7.26 -5.92
N HIS A 74 -1.33 -7.30 -5.36
CA HIS A 74 -0.17 -7.96 -5.96
C HIS A 74 0.07 -9.38 -5.45
N LEU A 75 -0.85 -9.95 -4.66
CA LEU A 75 -0.77 -11.31 -4.13
C LEU A 75 0.58 -11.57 -3.43
N LEU A 76 1.02 -10.61 -2.60
CA LEU A 76 2.30 -10.68 -1.93
C LEU A 76 2.42 -12.01 -1.16
N SER A 77 3.53 -12.73 -1.38
CA SER A 77 3.84 -13.97 -0.67
C SER A 77 4.88 -13.69 0.42
N LEU A 78 4.56 -14.01 1.68
CA LEU A 78 5.43 -13.79 2.82
C LEU A 78 5.83 -15.11 3.48
N LYS A 79 7.13 -15.25 3.81
CA LYS A 79 7.64 -16.41 4.55
C LYS A 79 7.02 -16.46 5.94
N LEU A 80 6.54 -17.64 6.33
CA LEU A 80 6.12 -17.90 7.71
C LEU A 80 7.37 -18.18 8.59
N PRO A 81 7.53 -17.48 9.73
CA PRO A 81 8.62 -17.73 10.67
C PRO A 81 8.76 -19.21 11.06
N GLY A 82 9.94 -19.79 10.79
CA GLY A 82 10.26 -21.17 11.16
C GLY A 82 9.54 -22.25 10.35
N LYS A 83 8.97 -21.90 9.19
CA LYS A 83 8.24 -22.80 8.30
C LYS A 83 8.80 -22.73 6.88
N SER A 84 8.55 -23.77 6.09
CA SER A 84 8.91 -23.81 4.67
C SER A 84 7.90 -23.08 3.78
N GLU A 85 6.69 -22.94 4.30
CA GLU A 85 5.51 -22.44 3.63
C GLU A 85 5.42 -20.91 3.71
N ASP A 86 4.67 -20.36 2.76
CA ASP A 86 4.42 -18.93 2.64
C ASP A 86 2.92 -18.69 2.80
N VAL A 87 2.58 -17.53 3.32
CA VAL A 87 1.20 -17.01 3.31
C VAL A 87 1.03 -16.04 2.16
N LEU A 88 -0.09 -16.15 1.45
CA LEU A 88 -0.49 -15.18 0.44
C LEU A 88 -1.36 -14.09 1.08
N ILE A 89 -0.96 -12.84 0.87
CA ILE A 89 -1.71 -11.68 1.34
C ILE A 89 -2.80 -11.38 0.32
N THR A 90 -4.04 -11.72 0.65
CA THR A 90 -5.21 -11.54 -0.22
C THR A 90 -6.44 -11.21 0.61
N SER A 91 -7.44 -10.56 0.01
CA SER A 91 -8.72 -10.30 0.70
C SER A 91 -9.51 -11.58 1.01
N PHE A 92 -9.24 -12.69 0.32
CA PHE A 92 -9.90 -13.98 0.56
C PHE A 92 -9.31 -14.73 1.76
N GLY A 93 -8.04 -14.48 2.07
CA GLY A 93 -7.37 -15.03 3.25
C GLY A 93 -7.34 -14.08 4.44
N GLU A 94 -7.90 -12.87 4.32
CA GLU A 94 -7.87 -11.84 5.37
C GLU A 94 -8.86 -12.20 6.50
N ILE A 95 -8.34 -12.44 7.71
CA ILE A 95 -9.14 -12.62 8.93
C ILE A 95 -9.43 -11.24 9.55
N ASN A 96 -8.41 -10.39 9.59
CA ASN A 96 -8.51 -8.98 9.94
C ASN A 96 -7.37 -8.21 9.25
N GLU A 97 -7.30 -6.90 9.50
CA GLU A 97 -6.37 -5.98 8.83
C GLU A 97 -4.91 -6.47 8.78
N ASN A 98 -4.43 -7.23 9.77
CA ASN A 98 -3.05 -7.68 9.85
C ASN A 98 -2.91 -9.21 9.97
N GLU A 99 -3.99 -9.98 9.87
CA GLU A 99 -3.95 -11.44 10.01
C GLU A 99 -4.50 -12.14 8.76
N TYR A 100 -3.71 -13.10 8.25
CA TYR A 100 -4.00 -13.82 7.03
C TYR A 100 -3.88 -15.33 7.23
N ILE A 101 -4.85 -16.09 6.71
CA ILE A 101 -4.88 -17.54 6.81
C ILE A 101 -4.04 -18.20 5.72
N GLU A 102 -3.22 -19.17 6.13
CA GLU A 102 -2.66 -20.23 5.29
C GLU A 102 -3.49 -21.50 5.53
N PRO A 103 -4.50 -21.79 4.68
CA PRO A 103 -5.43 -22.90 4.88
C PRO A 103 -4.80 -24.31 4.71
N ARG A 104 -3.70 -24.48 3.98
CA ARG A 104 -3.03 -25.80 3.80
C ARG A 104 -2.38 -26.28 5.09
N THR A 105 -1.84 -25.35 5.88
CA THR A 105 -1.19 -25.65 7.16
C THR A 105 -2.03 -25.29 8.37
N ALA A 106 -3.26 -24.82 8.17
CA ALA A 106 -4.16 -24.32 9.21
C ALA A 106 -3.47 -23.30 10.14
N GLN A 107 -2.76 -22.35 9.53
CA GLN A 107 -2.02 -21.32 10.26
C GLN A 107 -2.57 -19.93 9.94
N VAL A 108 -2.45 -19.02 10.91
CA VAL A 108 -2.73 -17.61 10.73
C VAL A 108 -1.44 -16.83 10.95
N ALA A 109 -1.10 -16.01 9.96
CA ALA A 109 0.07 -15.18 9.93
C ALA A 109 -0.29 -13.75 10.32
N ARG A 110 0.41 -13.19 11.30
CA ARG A 110 0.38 -11.76 11.56
C ARG A 110 1.41 -11.05 10.70
N VAL A 111 1.03 -9.95 10.08
CA VAL A 111 1.82 -9.26 9.05
C VAL A 111 2.08 -7.81 9.44
N ASP A 112 3.33 -7.37 9.28
CA ASP A 112 3.67 -5.96 9.20
C ASP A 112 3.65 -5.57 7.71
N HIS A 113 2.59 -4.86 7.30
CA HIS A 113 2.35 -4.54 5.90
C HIS A 113 3.44 -3.66 5.29
N VAL A 114 3.94 -2.67 6.06
CA VAL A 114 4.95 -1.72 5.58
C VAL A 114 6.31 -2.41 5.47
N LYS A 115 6.69 -3.22 6.45
CA LYS A 115 7.93 -4.00 6.38
C LYS A 115 7.84 -5.20 5.44
N GLN A 116 6.63 -5.60 5.03
CA GLN A 116 6.37 -6.79 4.23
C GLN A 116 6.99 -8.05 4.85
N VAL A 117 6.71 -8.27 6.13
CA VAL A 117 7.18 -9.45 6.87
C VAL A 117 6.06 -10.04 7.71
N CYS A 118 6.07 -11.37 7.84
CA CYS A 118 5.27 -12.04 8.86
C CYS A 118 6.01 -11.94 10.20
N THR A 119 5.33 -11.41 11.21
CA THR A 119 5.90 -11.17 12.54
C THR A 119 5.62 -12.31 13.50
N GLU A 120 4.45 -12.94 13.39
CA GLU A 120 3.97 -13.99 14.30
C GLU A 120 3.13 -15.01 13.51
N VAL A 121 3.11 -16.24 14.00
CA VAL A 121 2.26 -17.31 13.44
C VAL A 121 1.54 -18.02 14.59
N ARG A 122 0.25 -18.26 14.42
CA ARG A 122 -0.57 -19.05 15.34
C ARG A 122 -1.37 -20.11 14.59
N PRO A 123 -1.82 -21.18 15.24
CA PRO A 123 -2.85 -22.05 14.67
C PRO A 123 -4.13 -21.26 14.38
N ALA A 124 -4.84 -21.62 13.31
CA ALA A 124 -6.19 -21.14 13.04
C ALA A 124 -7.19 -21.73 14.05
N THR A 125 -8.26 -21.01 14.36
CA THR A 125 -9.40 -21.56 15.10
C THR A 125 -10.34 -22.32 14.16
N ASP A 126 -11.24 -23.12 14.72
CA ASP A 126 -12.23 -23.86 13.93
C ASP A 126 -13.16 -22.93 13.14
N GLU A 127 -13.44 -21.72 13.65
CA GLU A 127 -14.27 -20.71 12.97
C GLU A 127 -13.55 -19.99 11.83
N GLU A 128 -12.21 -19.94 11.87
CA GLU A 128 -11.38 -19.32 10.83
C GLU A 128 -11.13 -20.29 9.67
N LEU A 129 -11.27 -21.60 9.90
CA LEU A 129 -11.05 -22.64 8.90
C LEU A 129 -12.25 -22.80 7.97
N PRO A 130 -12.02 -23.25 6.72
CA PRO A 130 -13.11 -23.65 5.84
C PRO A 130 -13.94 -24.76 6.48
N SER A 131 -15.26 -24.74 6.22
CA SER A 131 -16.13 -25.80 6.73
C SER A 131 -15.66 -27.19 6.23
N PRO A 132 -15.84 -28.26 7.01
CA PRO A 132 -15.46 -29.61 6.59
C PRO A 132 -16.03 -30.02 5.23
N TYR A 133 -17.21 -29.49 4.87
CA TYR A 133 -17.85 -29.75 3.57
C TYR A 133 -17.03 -29.28 2.36
N VAL A 134 -16.34 -28.14 2.46
CA VAL A 134 -15.52 -27.60 1.36
C VAL A 134 -14.05 -28.01 1.46
N GLU A 135 -13.62 -28.46 2.63
CA GLU A 135 -12.22 -28.75 2.92
C GLU A 135 -11.68 -29.93 2.08
N ASP A 136 -12.49 -30.97 1.88
CA ASP A 136 -12.15 -32.10 1.01
C ASP A 136 -11.87 -31.66 -0.44
N TYR A 137 -12.63 -30.68 -0.94
CA TYR A 137 -12.45 -30.14 -2.29
C TYR A 137 -11.24 -29.21 -2.37
N ARG A 138 -11.03 -28.36 -1.35
CA ARG A 138 -9.89 -27.45 -1.28
C ARG A 138 -8.57 -28.20 -1.24
N TYR A 139 -8.51 -29.32 -0.51
CA TYR A 139 -7.31 -30.15 -0.41
C TYR A 139 -7.00 -30.92 -1.71
N ALA A 140 -8.02 -31.21 -2.52
CA ALA A 140 -7.87 -31.98 -3.75
C ALA A 140 -7.44 -31.16 -4.98
N LEU A 141 -7.52 -29.82 -4.93
CA LEU A 141 -7.16 -28.88 -6.01
C LEU A 141 -5.82 -28.21 -5.75
#